data_AF-A0A7C7L969-F1
#
_entry.id   AF-A0A7C7L969-F1
#
_cell.length_a   1.000
_cell.length_b   1.000
_cell.length_c   1.000
_cell.angle_alpha   90.00
_cell.angle_beta   90.00
_cell.angle_gamma   90.00
#
_symmetry.space_group_name_H-M   'P 1'
#
loop_
_entity.id
_entity.type
_entity.pdbx_description
1 polymer ?
#
loop_
_entity_poly.entity_id
_entity_poly.type
_entity_poly.pdbx_seq_one_letter_code
_entity_poly.pdbx_strand_id
1 'polypeptide(L)'
;MNISKIVVRNVKRRRLTTLLTSSSVALGVALFVAISVLRQASEQGFQRTAAICDTIVGAKGDSLQLSLNTLYHMGYSAGNISLDSFSEISQLEGVAWAAPVALGDSYRGYRIVGISSEFFDNAQIGQA
;
A
#
# COMPACT_ATOMS: atom_id res chain seq x y z
N MET A 1 -50.17 20.77 15.95
CA MET A 1 -49.27 21.79 15.35
C MET A 1 -47.98 21.08 14.96
N ASN A 2 -47.66 20.99 13.67
CA ASN A 2 -46.66 20.02 13.18
C ASN A 2 -45.31 20.72 12.93
N ILE A 3 -44.37 20.60 13.87
CA ILE A 3 -43.09 21.31 13.91
C ILE A 3 -42.25 21.06 12.64
N SER A 4 -42.25 19.83 12.13
CA SER A 4 -41.52 19.47 10.89
C SER A 4 -42.03 20.25 9.66
N LYS A 5 -43.35 20.54 9.59
CA LYS A 5 -43.93 21.37 8.51
C LYS A 5 -43.44 22.83 8.58
N ILE A 6 -43.22 23.36 9.79
CA ILE A 6 -42.73 24.72 10.01
C ILE A 6 -41.26 24.82 9.60
N VAL A 7 -40.43 23.83 9.97
CA VAL A 7 -39.00 23.76 9.60
C VAL A 7 -38.82 23.69 8.09
N VAL A 8 -39.53 22.77 7.41
CA VAL A 8 -39.42 22.61 5.94
C VAL A 8 -39.87 23.88 5.20
N ARG A 9 -40.92 24.56 5.69
CA ARG A 9 -41.39 25.82 5.08
C ARG A 9 -40.39 26.96 5.29
N ASN A 10 -39.68 26.99 6.42
CA ASN A 10 -38.60 27.95 6.66
C ASN A 10 -37.41 27.73 5.73
N VAL A 11 -36.94 26.49 5.60
CA VAL A 11 -35.85 26.11 4.68
C VAL A 11 -36.19 26.46 3.23
N LYS A 12 -37.42 26.18 2.79
CA LYS A 12 -37.90 26.54 1.45
C LYS A 12 -38.01 28.06 1.22
N ARG A 13 -38.05 28.89 2.26
CA ARG A 13 -38.18 30.34 2.16
C ARG A 13 -36.81 31.04 2.09
N ARG A 14 -35.75 30.43 2.65
CA ARG A 14 -34.35 30.91 2.61
C ARG A 14 -33.44 29.96 1.82
N ARG A 15 -33.89 29.50 0.65
CA ARG A 15 -33.24 28.42 -0.11
C ARG A 15 -31.76 28.68 -0.38
N LEU A 16 -31.41 29.90 -0.79
CA LEU A 16 -30.04 30.23 -1.16
C LEU A 16 -29.09 30.12 0.05
N THR A 17 -29.41 30.80 1.15
CA THR A 17 -28.61 30.73 2.40
C THR A 17 -28.53 29.30 2.92
N THR A 18 -29.65 28.57 2.98
CA THR A 18 -29.63 27.18 3.46
C THR A 18 -28.80 26.26 2.56
N LEU A 19 -28.83 26.47 1.25
CA LEU A 19 -28.03 25.70 0.30
C LEU A 19 -26.54 26.00 0.47
N LEU A 20 -26.14 27.27 0.55
CA LEU A 20 -24.75 27.64 0.80
C LEU A 20 -24.22 27.07 2.12
N THR A 21 -24.97 27.22 3.22
CA THR A 21 -24.54 26.66 4.52
C THR A 21 -24.47 25.13 4.50
N SER A 22 -25.45 24.48 3.86
CA SER A 22 -25.46 23.02 3.74
C SER A 22 -24.29 22.53 2.87
N SER A 23 -23.97 23.24 1.79
CA SER A 23 -22.83 22.90 0.93
C SER A 23 -21.50 23.07 1.66
N SER A 24 -21.34 24.13 2.47
CA SER A 24 -20.13 24.31 3.28
C SER A 24 -19.93 23.15 4.26
N VAL A 25 -20.99 22.73 4.96
CA VAL A 25 -20.91 21.57 5.87
C VAL A 25 -20.66 20.28 5.08
N ALA A 26 -21.37 20.07 3.96
CA ALA A 26 -21.21 18.89 3.13
C ALA A 26 -19.79 18.75 2.57
N LEU A 27 -19.17 19.85 2.11
CA LEU A 27 -17.79 19.86 1.64
C LEU A 27 -16.80 19.51 2.75
N GLY A 28 -16.99 20.04 3.95
CA GLY A 28 -16.15 19.71 5.11
C GLY A 28 -16.22 18.23 5.47
N VAL A 29 -17.43 17.67 5.53
CA VAL A 29 -17.64 16.23 5.79
C VAL A 29 -17.09 15.38 4.64
N ALA A 30 -17.34 15.75 3.40
CA ALA A 30 -16.86 15.03 2.23
C ALA A 30 -15.32 14.97 2.19
N LEU A 31 -14.64 16.08 2.49
CA LEU A 31 -13.18 16.11 2.56
C LEU A 31 -12.66 15.21 3.67
N PHE A 32 -13.27 15.25 4.85
CA PHE A 32 -12.90 14.39 5.98
C PHE A 32 -13.03 12.90 5.64
N VAL A 33 -14.16 12.53 5.02
CA VAL A 33 -14.41 11.15 4.56
C VAL A 33 -13.40 10.77 3.46
N ALA A 34 -13.15 11.62 2.48
CA ALA A 34 -12.21 11.35 1.39
C ALA A 34 -10.80 11.06 1.91
N ILE A 35 -10.30 11.88 2.85
CA ILE A 35 -8.98 11.66 3.46
C ILE A 35 -8.95 10.34 4.25
N SER A 36 -10.02 10.06 4.99
CA SER A 36 -10.12 8.83 5.79
C SER A 36 -10.11 7.58 4.92
N VAL A 37 -10.88 7.59 3.83
CA VAL A 37 -10.93 6.50 2.84
C VAL A 37 -9.60 6.36 2.13
N LEU A 38 -8.97 7.46 1.70
CA LEU A 38 -7.66 7.42 1.05
C LEU A 38 -6.59 6.82 1.95
N ARG A 39 -6.58 7.20 3.23
CA ARG A 39 -5.66 6.62 4.23
C ARG A 39 -5.88 5.12 4.39
N GLN A 40 -7.13 4.68 4.54
CA GLN A 40 -7.45 3.26 4.68
C GLN A 40 -7.10 2.46 3.42
N ALA A 41 -7.39 2.99 2.24
CA ALA A 41 -7.06 2.36 0.97
C ALA A 41 -5.54 2.24 0.80
N SER A 42 -4.79 3.27 1.17
CA SER A 42 -3.32 3.24 1.14
C SER A 42 -2.78 2.16 2.08
N GLU A 43 -3.26 2.13 3.33
CA GLU A 43 -2.86 1.13 4.33
C GLU A 43 -3.16 -0.30 3.88
N GLN A 44 -4.38 -0.54 3.36
CA GLN A 44 -4.77 -1.84 2.81
C GLN A 44 -3.94 -2.24 1.59
N GLY A 45 -3.57 -1.27 0.75
CA GLY A 45 -2.69 -1.48 -0.39
C GLY A 45 -1.31 -1.99 0.02
N PHE A 46 -0.75 -1.46 1.11
CA PHE A 46 0.51 -1.94 1.67
C PHE A 46 0.35 -3.32 2.35
N GLN A 47 -0.69 -3.53 3.15
CA GLN A 47 -0.86 -4.81 3.88
C GLN A 47 -0.98 -6.04 2.96
N ARG A 48 -1.58 -5.90 1.77
CA ARG A 48 -1.71 -7.01 0.81
C ARG A 48 -0.37 -7.52 0.28
N THR A 49 0.61 -6.65 0.08
CA THR A 49 1.92 -7.01 -0.47
C THR A 49 2.89 -7.48 0.62
N ALA A 50 2.75 -6.96 1.84
CA ALA A 50 3.56 -7.39 2.99
C ALA A 50 3.33 -8.86 3.39
N ALA A 51 2.21 -9.46 3.00
CA ALA A 51 1.89 -10.85 3.31
C ALA A 51 2.70 -11.90 2.51
N ILE A 52 3.54 -11.47 1.56
CA ILE A 52 4.30 -12.38 0.69
C ILE A 52 5.52 -12.98 1.42
N CYS A 53 6.11 -12.27 2.38
CA CYS A 53 7.27 -12.74 3.12
C CYS A 53 7.31 -12.20 4.56
N ASP A 54 7.79 -13.01 5.50
CA ASP A 54 7.90 -12.62 6.91
C ASP A 54 9.13 -11.76 7.22
N THR A 55 10.19 -11.88 6.42
CA THR A 55 11.46 -11.17 6.64
C THR A 55 12.15 -10.88 5.32
N ILE A 56 12.73 -9.68 5.23
CA ILE A 56 13.53 -9.22 4.09
C ILE A 56 14.97 -9.06 4.56
N VAL A 57 15.90 -9.66 3.83
CA VAL A 57 17.34 -9.51 4.06
C VAL A 57 17.98 -8.85 2.85
N GLY A 58 18.83 -7.86 3.08
CA GLY A 58 19.46 -7.11 2.00
C GLY A 58 20.72 -6.36 2.46
N ALA A 59 21.31 -5.61 1.53
CA ALA A 59 22.51 -4.84 1.81
C ALA A 59 22.29 -3.81 2.92
N LYS A 60 23.37 -3.45 3.62
CA LYS A 60 23.36 -2.47 4.71
C LYS A 60 22.86 -1.12 4.19
N GLY A 61 21.79 -0.61 4.80
CA GLY A 61 21.17 0.65 4.38
C GLY A 61 19.94 0.99 5.23
N ASP A 62 19.04 1.79 4.66
CA ASP A 62 17.77 2.12 5.29
C ASP A 62 16.75 0.97 5.13
N SER A 63 16.24 0.48 6.26
CA SER A 63 15.26 -0.62 6.34
C SER A 63 13.96 -0.33 5.58
N LEU A 64 13.50 0.93 5.59
CA LEU A 64 12.30 1.35 4.87
C LEU A 64 12.55 1.30 3.37
N GLN A 65 13.67 1.85 2.90
CA GLN A 65 14.03 1.77 1.48
C GLN A 65 14.19 0.33 1.00
N LEU A 66 14.82 -0.55 1.78
CA LEU A 66 14.95 -1.97 1.44
C LEU A 66 13.57 -2.62 1.29
N SER A 67 12.66 -2.36 2.22
CA SER A 67 11.30 -2.90 2.19
C SER A 67 10.48 -2.35 1.01
N LEU A 68 10.53 -1.03 0.77
CA LEU A 68 9.87 -0.38 -0.36
C LEU A 68 10.41 -0.86 -1.71
N ASN A 69 11.72 -1.06 -1.82
CA ASN A 69 12.34 -1.53 -3.04
C ASN A 69 12.00 -2.98 -3.35
N THR A 70 12.08 -3.85 -2.33
CA THR A 70 11.86 -5.29 -2.50
C THR A 70 10.38 -5.62 -2.76
N LEU A 71 9.47 -5.06 -1.96
CA LEU A 71 8.05 -5.43 -2.04
C LEU A 71 7.24 -4.58 -3.03
N TYR A 72 7.56 -3.29 -3.13
CA TYR A 72 6.76 -2.34 -3.92
C TYR A 72 7.49 -1.84 -5.16
N HIS A 73 8.73 -2.27 -5.37
CA HIS A 73 9.59 -1.81 -6.46
C HIS A 73 9.72 -0.27 -6.48
N MET A 74 9.69 0.36 -5.30
CA MET A 74 9.81 1.81 -5.13
C MET A 74 11.17 2.19 -4.56
N GLY A 75 11.65 3.39 -4.88
CA GLY A 75 12.94 3.89 -4.38
C GLY A 75 14.16 3.24 -5.04
N TYR A 76 15.31 3.40 -4.40
CA TYR A 76 16.63 2.96 -4.88
C TYR A 76 17.07 1.66 -4.20
N SER A 77 17.87 0.84 -4.89
CA SER A 77 18.40 -0.40 -4.34
C SER A 77 19.60 -0.09 -3.43
N ALA A 78 19.56 -0.55 -2.17
CA ALA A 78 20.68 -0.39 -1.24
C ALA A 78 21.93 -1.19 -1.66
N GLY A 79 21.83 -2.00 -2.72
CA GLY A 79 22.86 -2.89 -3.22
C GLY A 79 22.48 -4.36 -3.07
N ASN A 80 23.30 -5.24 -3.64
CA ASN A 80 23.08 -6.69 -3.60
C ASN A 80 23.90 -7.32 -2.48
N ILE A 81 23.40 -8.44 -1.95
CA ILE A 81 24.17 -9.33 -1.07
C ILE A 81 24.88 -10.40 -1.91
N SER A 82 25.94 -11.02 -1.36
CA SER A 82 26.61 -12.11 -2.05
C SER A 82 25.73 -13.36 -2.10
N LEU A 83 25.95 -14.20 -3.11
CA LEU A 83 25.26 -15.48 -3.24
C LEU A 83 25.62 -16.45 -2.10
N ASP A 84 26.84 -16.33 -1.57
CA ASP A 84 27.28 -17.12 -0.41
C ASP A 84 26.43 -16.80 0.83
N SER A 85 26.14 -15.51 1.09
CA SER A 85 25.26 -15.11 2.19
C SER A 85 23.84 -15.65 2.01
N PHE A 86 23.32 -15.68 0.78
CA PHE A 86 22.03 -16.31 0.49
C PHE A 86 22.05 -17.82 0.81
N SER A 87 23.14 -18.51 0.45
CA SER A 87 23.29 -19.95 0.70
C SER A 87 23.39 -20.25 2.21
N GLU A 88 24.07 -19.40 2.96
CA GLU A 88 24.15 -19.52 4.43
C GLU A 88 22.78 -19.28 5.08
N ILE A 89 22.06 -18.22 4.69
CA ILE A 89 20.75 -17.87 5.24
C ILE A 89 19.71 -18.95 4.93
N SER A 90 19.71 -19.49 3.71
CA SER A 90 18.74 -20.52 3.31
C SER A 90 18.92 -21.85 4.06
N GLN A 91 20.08 -22.08 4.68
CA GLN A 91 20.39 -23.28 5.47
C GLN A 91 20.17 -23.09 6.98
N LEU A 92 19.79 -21.89 7.44
CA LEU A 92 19.54 -21.62 8.86
C LEU A 92 18.31 -22.39 9.36
N GLU A 93 18.43 -22.94 10.56
CA GLU A 93 17.31 -23.58 11.25
C GLU A 93 16.22 -22.53 11.55
N GLY A 94 15.03 -22.70 10.98
CA GLY A 94 13.91 -21.76 11.08
C GLY A 94 13.51 -21.08 9.76
N VAL A 95 14.31 -21.23 8.70
CA VAL A 95 13.94 -20.74 7.36
C VAL A 95 13.14 -21.83 6.64
N ALA A 96 11.83 -21.60 6.44
CA ALA A 96 10.97 -22.54 5.73
C ALA A 96 11.26 -22.55 4.22
N TRP A 97 11.50 -21.37 3.63
CA TRP A 97 11.94 -21.17 2.26
C TRP A 97 12.60 -19.80 2.14
N ALA A 98 13.46 -19.63 1.13
CA ALA A 98 14.07 -18.36 0.79
C ALA A 98 14.20 -18.26 -0.73
N ALA A 99 13.99 -17.07 -1.28
CA ALA A 99 14.17 -16.82 -2.71
C ALA A 99 15.01 -15.55 -2.91
N PRO A 100 16.04 -15.59 -3.76
CA PRO A 100 16.83 -14.41 -4.09
C PRO A 100 16.00 -13.47 -4.98
N VAL A 101 16.07 -12.17 -4.69
CA VAL A 101 15.41 -11.12 -5.48
C VAL A 101 16.46 -10.08 -5.88
N ALA A 102 16.49 -9.70 -7.16
CA ALA A 102 17.36 -8.67 -7.70
C ALA A 102 16.56 -7.60 -8.46
N LEU A 103 16.74 -6.34 -8.06
CA LEU A 103 16.13 -5.18 -8.70
C LEU A 103 17.20 -4.15 -9.03
N GLY A 104 17.12 -3.54 -10.21
CA GLY A 104 18.07 -2.47 -10.59
C GLY A 104 17.69 -1.76 -11.87
N ASP A 105 17.28 -2.53 -12.88
CA ASP A 105 16.95 -1.99 -14.19
C ASP A 105 15.46 -1.80 -14.41
N SER A 106 15.12 -1.01 -15.43
CA SER A 106 13.75 -0.82 -15.88
C SER A 106 13.72 -0.73 -17.40
N TYR A 107 12.73 -1.35 -18.01
CA TYR A 107 12.51 -1.32 -19.45
C TYR A 107 11.15 -0.71 -19.75
N ARG A 108 11.13 0.39 -20.54
CA ARG A 108 9.91 1.11 -20.94
C ARG A 108 8.97 1.47 -19.77
N GLY A 109 9.53 1.83 -18.62
CA GLY A 109 8.76 2.19 -17.43
C GLY A 109 8.33 1.00 -16.55
N TYR A 110 8.66 -0.23 -16.95
CA TYR A 110 8.46 -1.43 -16.13
C TYR A 110 9.78 -1.83 -15.45
N ARG A 111 9.74 -2.05 -14.13
CA ARG A 111 10.88 -2.58 -13.37
C ARG A 111 11.17 -4.01 -13.80
N ILE A 112 12.45 -4.29 -14.06
CA ILE A 112 12.91 -5.66 -14.27
C ILE A 112 13.22 -6.23 -12.88
N VAL A 113 12.60 -7.37 -12.57
CA VAL A 113 12.77 -8.07 -11.29
C VAL A 113 13.30 -9.47 -11.60
N GLY A 114 14.50 -9.76 -11.10
CA GLY A 114 15.07 -11.11 -11.14
C GLY A 114 14.67 -11.88 -9.89
N ILE A 115 14.08 -13.05 -10.05
CA ILE A 115 13.67 -13.96 -8.97
C ILE A 115 13.98 -15.41 -9.33
N SER A 116 14.09 -16.29 -8.34
CA SER A 116 14.10 -17.74 -8.57
C SER A 116 12.68 -18.29 -8.81
N SER A 117 12.57 -19.49 -9.39
CA SER A 117 11.29 -20.17 -9.59
C SER A 117 10.57 -20.48 -8.28
N GLU A 118 11.32 -20.76 -7.22
CA GLU A 118 10.81 -21.06 -5.88
C GLU A 118 9.95 -19.92 -5.31
N PHE A 119 10.20 -18.69 -5.76
CA PHE A 119 9.37 -17.54 -5.38
C PHE A 119 7.93 -17.72 -5.84
N PHE A 120 7.70 -18.21 -7.07
CA PHE A 120 6.34 -18.43 -7.57
C PHE A 120 5.64 -19.59 -6.87
N ASP A 121 6.38 -20.67 -6.61
CA ASP A 121 5.83 -21.88 -5.99
C ASP A 121 5.39 -21.63 -4.54
N ASN A 122 6.19 -20.86 -3.78
CA ASN A 122 5.95 -20.63 -2.36
C ASN A 122 5.11 -19.39 -2.07
N ALA A 123 5.21 -18.33 -2.89
CA ALA A 123 4.44 -17.10 -2.67
C ALA A 123 2.96 -17.22 -3.07
N GLN A 124 2.51 -18.37 -3.59
CA GLN A 124 1.14 -18.62 -4.05
C GLN A 124 0.64 -17.55 -5.04
N ILE A 125 1.56 -16.92 -5.78
CA ILE A 125 1.24 -15.88 -6.76
C ILE A 125 0.67 -16.56 -8.00
N GLY A 126 -0.65 -16.49 -8.16
CA GLY A 126 -1.34 -16.99 -9.36
C GLY A 126 -2.23 -18.22 -9.16
N GLN A 127 -2.51 -18.66 -7.94
CA GLN A 127 -3.61 -19.59 -7.68
C GLN A 127 -4.92 -18.80 -7.48
N ALA A 128 -5.59 -18.51 -8.60
CA ALA A 128 -6.96 -17.98 -8.66
C ALA A 128 -7.96 -19.13 -8.84
#